data_AF-A0A1H3NE40-F1
#
_entry.id   AF-A0A1H3NE40-F1
#
_cell.length_a   1.000
_cell.length_b   1.000
_cell.length_c   1.000
_cell.angle_alpha   90.00
_cell.angle_beta   90.00
_cell.angle_gamma   90.00
#
_symmetry.space_group_name_H-M   'P 1'
#
loop_
_entity.id
_entity.type
_entity.pdbx_description
1 polymer ?
#
loop_
_entity_poly.entity_id
_entity_poly.type
_entity_poly.pdbx_seq_one_letter_code
_entity_poly.pdbx_strand_id
1 'polypeptide(L)'
;MVISREMVKVNEVHSFSLIEMEECWYPGENFEIAHYTKGKMSFTHIVDVERFPTREDAHKAIRLLSARITGDYNGTPFRTYTNVTEEEPLQVGDLVSDEIKDDFENCLPPAYDSPYLIQVGEPYNLVNGRNTYSTLKRTSVGWVYCGHCHYGEIEEPNI
;
A
#
# COMPACT_ATOMS: atom_id res chain seq x y z
N MET A 1 -9.59 13.23 33.60
CA MET A 1 -9.39 11.77 33.68
C MET A 1 -8.10 11.48 32.94
N VAL A 2 -7.03 11.14 33.68
CA VAL A 2 -5.69 10.92 33.12
C VAL A 2 -5.64 9.45 32.72
N ILE A 3 -5.71 9.18 31.42
CA ILE A 3 -5.39 7.83 30.90
C ILE A 3 -3.87 7.79 30.80
N SER A 4 -3.24 6.95 31.63
CA SER A 4 -1.80 6.77 31.68
C SER A 4 -1.25 6.33 30.32
N ARG A 5 -0.43 7.19 29.70
CA ARG A 5 0.39 6.83 28.53
C ARG A 5 1.57 5.97 29.00
N GLU A 6 1.37 4.68 29.21
CA GLU A 6 2.49 3.75 29.32
C GLU A 6 3.07 3.51 27.93
N MET A 7 4.20 4.15 27.63
CA MET A 7 5.02 3.81 26.47
C MET A 7 5.79 2.54 26.79
N VAL A 8 5.35 1.40 26.26
CA VAL A 8 6.06 0.13 26.39
C VAL A 8 7.26 0.12 25.45
N LYS A 9 8.47 0.00 26.02
CA LYS A 9 9.73 -0.08 25.30
C LYS A 9 9.93 -1.53 24.83
N VAL A 10 9.55 -1.86 23.60
CA VAL A 10 9.75 -3.21 23.03
C VAL A 10 10.97 -3.22 22.10
N ASN A 11 12.06 -3.80 22.59
CA ASN A 11 13.40 -3.87 21.97
C ASN A 11 13.42 -4.04 20.43
N GLU A 12 14.28 -3.25 19.80
CA GLU A 12 14.84 -3.38 18.44
C GLU A 12 13.82 -3.49 17.27
N VAL A 13 13.70 -2.37 16.54
CA VAL A 13 12.70 -2.05 15.49
C VAL A 13 11.31 -1.78 16.09
N HIS A 14 11.17 -0.57 16.65
CA HIS A 14 9.92 -0.05 17.23
C HIS A 14 8.90 0.36 16.14
N SER A 15 8.35 -0.61 15.42
CA SER A 15 6.94 -0.50 15.06
C SER A 15 6.16 -0.62 16.38
N PHE A 16 5.14 0.21 16.61
CA PHE A 16 4.13 -0.20 17.60
C PHE A 16 3.66 -1.57 17.16
N SER A 17 3.86 -2.58 18.00
CA SER A 17 3.25 -3.87 17.76
C SER A 17 1.75 -3.61 17.70
N LEU A 18 1.17 -3.86 16.54
CA LEU A 18 -0.27 -3.80 16.27
C LEU A 18 -1.12 -4.44 17.39
N ILE A 19 -0.50 -5.34 18.15
CA ILE A 19 -0.94 -6.04 19.35
C ILE A 19 -1.49 -5.10 20.44
N GLU A 20 -0.88 -3.94 20.73
CA GLU A 20 -1.39 -3.04 21.80
C GLU A 20 -2.58 -2.18 21.35
N MET A 21 -2.80 -2.04 20.03
CA MET A 21 -4.01 -1.41 19.50
C MET A 21 -5.21 -2.35 19.48
N GLU A 22 -4.99 -3.66 19.66
CA GLU A 22 -6.08 -4.64 19.68
C GLU A 22 -7.01 -4.49 20.90
N GLU A 23 -6.53 -3.85 21.97
CA GLU A 23 -7.25 -3.70 23.23
C GLU A 23 -7.94 -2.33 23.41
N CYS A 24 -7.64 -1.35 22.55
CA CYS A 24 -8.04 0.05 22.75
C CYS A 24 -8.93 0.64 21.64
N TRP A 25 -9.53 -0.19 20.78
CA TRP A 25 -10.41 0.32 19.71
C TRP A 25 -11.80 0.67 20.24
N TYR A 26 -12.14 1.96 20.21
CA TYR A 26 -13.49 2.47 20.40
C TYR A 26 -13.90 3.31 19.18
N PRO A 27 -15.09 3.07 18.60
CA PRO A 27 -15.63 3.94 17.55
C PRO A 27 -15.72 5.39 18.05
N GLY A 28 -15.16 6.35 17.31
CA GLY A 28 -15.28 7.78 17.61
C GLY A 28 -14.10 8.46 18.32
N GLU A 29 -13.00 7.76 18.58
CA GLU A 29 -11.80 8.37 19.17
C GLU A 29 -10.76 8.76 18.10
N ASN A 30 -9.99 9.82 18.36
CA ASN A 30 -8.80 10.18 17.58
C ASN A 30 -7.63 9.30 17.99
N PHE A 31 -6.86 8.77 17.03
CA PHE A 31 -5.71 7.92 17.32
C PHE A 31 -4.43 8.62 16.85
N GLU A 32 -3.41 8.63 17.71
CA GLU A 32 -2.05 9.00 17.31
C GLU A 32 -1.27 7.72 17.01
N ILE A 33 -0.76 7.57 15.79
CA ILE A 33 0.26 6.56 15.51
C ILE A 33 1.62 7.19 15.73
N ALA A 34 2.39 6.65 16.66
CA ALA A 34 3.80 6.96 16.78
C ALA A 34 4.60 5.99 15.89
N HIS A 35 5.40 6.55 15.00
CA HIS A 35 6.37 5.84 14.16
C HIS A 35 7.76 6.08 14.73
N TYR A 36 8.56 5.02 14.86
CA TYR A 36 9.93 5.13 15.30
C TYR A 36 10.87 4.54 14.24
N THR A 37 11.58 5.42 13.54
CA THR A 37 12.44 5.05 12.42
C THR A 37 13.83 5.64 12.61
N LYS A 38 14.88 4.80 12.55
CA LYS A 38 16.29 5.20 12.65
C LYS A 38 16.59 6.12 13.86
N GLY A 39 16.01 5.81 15.02
CA GLY A 39 16.22 6.58 16.25
C GLY A 39 15.42 7.88 16.38
N LYS A 40 14.59 8.22 15.40
CA LYS A 40 13.70 9.38 15.43
C LYS A 40 12.25 8.93 15.59
N MET A 41 11.53 9.61 16.48
CA MET A 41 10.09 9.43 16.68
C MET A 41 9.33 10.48 15.87
N SER A 42 8.35 10.05 15.09
CA SER A 42 7.42 10.91 14.36
C SER A 42 5.99 10.47 14.66
N PHE A 43 5.07 11.42 14.82
CA PHE A 43 3.67 11.12 15.10
C PHE A 43 2.84 11.40 13.86
N THR A 44 2.00 10.45 13.48
CA THR A 44 0.94 10.63 12.50
C THR A 44 -0.37 10.67 13.26
N HIS A 45 -1.04 11.81 13.26
CA HIS A 45 -2.40 11.90 13.77
C HIS A 45 -3.33 11.21 12.75
N ILE A 46 -4.01 10.14 13.17
CA ILE A 46 -5.20 9.65 12.49
C ILE A 46 -6.39 10.37 13.11
N VAL A 47 -6.94 11.29 12.34
CA VAL A 47 -8.18 12.00 12.65
C VAL A 47 -9.34 11.21 12.03
N ASP A 48 -10.48 11.16 12.72
CA ASP A 48 -11.77 10.59 12.25
C ASP A 48 -11.83 9.07 12.08
N VAL A 49 -11.66 8.30 13.17
CA VAL A 49 -11.97 6.86 13.17
C VAL A 49 -13.47 6.58 13.17
N GLU A 50 -14.32 7.60 13.28
CA GLU A 50 -15.77 7.54 12.97
C GLU A 50 -16.04 7.06 11.53
N ARG A 51 -15.03 7.06 10.65
CA ARG A 51 -15.16 6.73 9.23
C ARG A 51 -14.92 5.27 8.87
N PHE A 52 -14.44 4.45 9.80
CA PHE A 52 -14.17 3.02 9.53
C PHE A 52 -15.30 2.16 10.11
N PRO A 53 -16.13 1.53 9.26
CA PRO A 53 -17.31 0.80 9.69
C PRO A 53 -16.98 -0.47 10.48
N THR A 54 -15.75 -0.98 10.35
CA THR A 54 -15.28 -2.16 11.09
C THR A 54 -13.86 -1.96 11.63
N ARG A 55 -13.53 -2.74 12.67
CA ARG A 55 -12.17 -2.83 13.23
C ARG A 55 -11.14 -3.32 12.20
N GLU A 56 -11.54 -4.22 11.30
CA GLU A 56 -10.67 -4.73 10.24
C GLU A 56 -10.30 -3.61 9.24
N ASP A 57 -11.27 -2.78 8.86
CA ASP A 57 -11.04 -1.62 8.00
C ASP A 57 -10.10 -0.61 8.66
N ALA A 58 -10.28 -0.34 9.95
CA ALA A 58 -9.40 0.54 10.71
C ALA A 58 -7.96 -0.01 10.75
N HIS A 59 -7.79 -1.30 11.08
CA HIS A 59 -6.48 -1.96 11.08
C HIS A 59 -5.80 -1.91 9.72
N LYS A 60 -6.57 -2.13 8.64
CA LYS A 60 -6.05 -2.04 7.27
C LYS A 60 -5.57 -0.63 6.95
N ALA A 61 -6.35 0.40 7.29
CA ALA A 61 -5.99 1.79 7.07
C ALA A 61 -4.72 2.19 7.84
N ILE A 62 -4.61 1.79 9.11
CA ILE A 62 -3.42 2.01 9.95
C ILE A 62 -2.18 1.39 9.31
N ARG A 63 -2.27 0.13 8.86
CA ARG A 63 -1.13 -0.56 8.23
C ARG A 63 -0.72 0.10 6.92
N LEU A 64 -1.67 0.52 6.08
CA LEU A 64 -1.37 1.23 4.84
C LEU A 64 -0.73 2.60 5.08
N LEU A 65 -1.18 3.33 6.11
CA LEU A 65 -0.55 4.59 6.53
C LEU A 65 0.88 4.36 7.02
N SER A 66 1.10 3.32 7.82
CA SER A 66 2.45 2.92 8.22
C SER A 66 3.32 2.58 7.02
N ALA A 67 2.80 1.77 6.08
CA ALA A 67 3.52 1.39 4.87
C ALA A 67 3.88 2.59 3.99
N ARG A 68 3.01 3.61 3.91
CA ARG A 68 3.31 4.87 3.20
C ARG A 68 4.51 5.61 3.80
N ILE A 69 4.71 5.52 5.10
CA ILE A 69 5.81 6.19 5.82
C ILE A 69 7.09 5.35 5.77
N THR A 70 6.97 4.03 5.94
CA THR A 70 8.12 3.12 6.01
C THR A 70 8.60 2.64 4.64
N GLY A 71 7.73 2.68 3.63
CA GLY A 71 7.96 2.04 2.33
C GLY A 71 7.77 0.52 2.35
N ASP A 72 7.18 -0.04 3.41
CA ASP A 72 7.05 -1.48 3.61
C ASP A 72 5.71 -1.86 4.27
N TYR A 73 5.04 -2.85 3.70
CA TYR A 73 3.86 -3.51 4.25
C TYR A 73 4.21 -4.97 4.57
N ASN A 74 4.52 -5.26 5.84
CA ASN A 74 4.81 -6.61 6.34
C ASN A 74 5.88 -7.36 5.50
N GLY A 75 6.96 -6.68 5.13
CA GLY A 75 8.04 -7.24 4.29
C GLY A 75 7.78 -7.16 2.79
N THR A 76 6.63 -6.63 2.37
CA THR A 76 6.34 -6.32 0.96
C THR A 76 6.62 -4.84 0.71
N PRO A 77 7.48 -4.47 -0.27
CA PRO A 77 7.70 -3.07 -0.60
C PRO A 77 6.39 -2.35 -0.95
N PHE A 78 6.17 -1.19 -0.34
CA PHE A 78 5.02 -0.33 -0.60
C PHE A 78 5.45 0.93 -1.33
N ARG A 79 4.92 1.10 -2.54
CA ARG A 79 5.35 2.10 -3.51
C ARG A 79 4.35 3.25 -3.62
N THR A 80 4.91 4.46 -3.61
CA THR A 80 4.22 5.74 -3.77
C THR A 80 5.03 6.59 -4.76
N TYR A 81 4.47 7.69 -5.25
CA TYR A 81 5.23 8.62 -6.11
C TYR A 81 6.43 9.27 -5.43
N THR A 82 6.54 9.21 -4.12
CA THR A 82 7.70 9.75 -3.39
C THR A 82 8.88 8.78 -3.34
N ASN A 83 8.66 7.48 -3.58
CA ASN A 83 9.70 6.45 -3.47
C ASN A 83 9.85 5.56 -4.72
N VAL A 84 9.10 5.84 -5.79
CA VAL A 84 9.37 5.32 -7.13
C VAL A 84 10.24 6.34 -7.86
N THR A 85 11.41 5.91 -8.32
CA THR A 85 12.38 6.75 -9.03
C THR A 85 12.91 6.02 -10.26
N GLU A 86 13.72 6.69 -11.09
CA GLU A 86 14.41 6.04 -12.20
C GLU A 86 15.40 4.97 -11.72
N GLU A 87 16.02 5.16 -10.54
CA GLU A 87 16.97 4.22 -9.94
C GLU A 87 16.26 3.06 -9.22
N GLU A 88 15.06 3.32 -8.69
CA GLU A 88 14.20 2.34 -8.01
C GLU A 88 12.79 2.33 -8.63
N PRO A 89 12.64 1.79 -9.86
CA PRO A 89 11.34 1.69 -10.51
C PRO A 89 10.49 0.58 -9.88
N LEU A 90 9.18 0.59 -10.17
CA LEU A 90 8.26 -0.48 -9.74
C LEU A 90 8.76 -1.85 -10.16
N GLN A 91 8.79 -2.78 -9.19
CA GLN A 91 9.17 -4.18 -9.41
C GLN A 91 7.96 -5.09 -9.31
N VAL A 92 7.99 -6.22 -10.02
CA VAL A 92 6.95 -7.25 -9.91
C VAL A 92 6.83 -7.69 -8.45
N GLY A 93 5.61 -7.63 -7.92
CA GLY A 93 5.32 -7.94 -6.51
C GLY A 93 5.19 -6.72 -5.60
N ASP A 94 5.58 -5.53 -6.05
CA ASP A 94 5.42 -4.30 -5.28
C ASP A 94 3.94 -3.99 -5.02
N LEU A 95 3.59 -3.68 -3.78
CA LEU A 95 2.28 -3.15 -3.41
C LEU A 95 2.28 -1.65 -3.72
N VAL A 96 1.26 -1.14 -4.41
CA VAL A 96 1.20 0.27 -4.82
C VAL A 96 0.15 1.05 -4.06
N SER A 97 0.37 2.35 -3.91
CA SER A 97 -0.61 3.28 -3.36
C SER A 97 -1.81 3.47 -4.30
N ASP A 98 -2.93 3.94 -3.74
CA ASP A 98 -4.11 4.28 -4.52
C ASP A 98 -3.82 5.36 -5.58
N GLU A 99 -2.91 6.30 -5.31
CA GLU A 99 -2.47 7.31 -6.28
C GLU A 99 -1.86 6.69 -7.55
N ILE A 100 -0.95 5.72 -7.38
CA ILE A 100 -0.35 5.02 -8.53
C ILE A 100 -1.42 4.20 -9.26
N LYS A 101 -2.29 3.53 -8.52
CA LYS A 101 -3.39 2.76 -9.11
C LYS A 101 -4.37 3.66 -9.89
N ASP A 102 -4.69 4.84 -9.37
CA ASP A 102 -5.61 5.77 -10.01
C ASP A 102 -5.00 6.31 -11.31
N ASP A 103 -3.69 6.52 -11.39
CA ASP A 103 -3.04 6.92 -12.64
C ASP A 103 -3.04 5.80 -13.69
N PHE A 104 -2.92 4.52 -13.27
CA PHE A 104 -3.10 3.39 -14.19
C PHE A 104 -4.50 3.35 -14.81
N GLU A 105 -5.52 3.79 -14.07
CA GLU A 105 -6.92 3.82 -14.53
C GLU A 105 -7.25 5.09 -15.34
N ASN A 106 -6.64 6.24 -14.99
CA ASN A 106 -7.12 7.56 -15.46
C ASN A 106 -6.16 8.31 -16.38
N CYS A 107 -4.89 7.92 -16.51
CA CYS A 107 -3.95 8.63 -17.38
C CYS A 107 -4.34 8.52 -18.87
N LEU A 108 -4.78 7.33 -19.28
CA LEU A 108 -5.38 7.02 -20.57
C LEU A 108 -6.49 6.00 -20.36
N PRO A 109 -7.49 5.90 -21.26
CA PRO A 109 -8.46 4.81 -21.21
C PRO A 109 -7.72 3.47 -21.09
N PRO A 110 -7.95 2.69 -20.02
CA PRO A 110 -7.19 1.50 -19.75
C PRO A 110 -7.44 0.45 -20.85
N ALA A 111 -6.42 -0.32 -21.18
CA ALA A 111 -6.56 -1.43 -22.12
C ALA A 111 -7.50 -2.50 -21.53
N TYR A 112 -7.36 -2.73 -20.24
CA TYR A 112 -8.20 -3.63 -19.48
C TYR A 112 -8.52 -2.99 -18.12
N ASP A 113 -9.80 -2.96 -17.75
CA ASP A 113 -10.24 -2.46 -16.47
C ASP A 113 -11.35 -3.33 -15.91
N SER A 114 -11.13 -3.81 -14.70
CA SER A 114 -12.06 -4.66 -13.96
C SER A 114 -11.81 -4.50 -12.47
N PRO A 115 -12.73 -4.97 -11.61
CA PRO A 115 -12.53 -4.95 -10.17
C PRO A 115 -11.27 -5.70 -9.66
N TYR A 116 -10.62 -6.52 -10.50
CA TYR A 116 -9.50 -7.40 -10.12
C TYR A 116 -8.19 -7.15 -10.87
N LEU A 117 -8.24 -6.40 -11.97
CA LEU A 117 -7.13 -6.24 -12.91
C LEU A 117 -7.27 -4.91 -13.65
N ILE A 118 -6.18 -4.13 -13.69
CA ILE A 118 -6.04 -2.89 -14.45
C ILE A 118 -4.80 -3.00 -15.33
N GLN A 119 -4.93 -2.63 -16.60
CA GLN A 119 -3.83 -2.53 -17.55
C GLN A 119 -3.86 -1.16 -18.23
N VAL A 120 -2.73 -0.46 -18.20
CA VAL A 120 -2.59 0.88 -18.81
C VAL A 120 -2.93 0.82 -20.30
N GLY A 121 -3.56 1.87 -20.84
CA GLY A 121 -4.01 1.93 -22.23
C GLY A 121 -2.91 1.78 -23.28
N GLU A 122 -1.73 2.30 -23.01
CA GLU A 122 -0.60 2.24 -23.92
C GLU A 122 0.14 0.89 -23.83
N PRO A 123 0.37 0.21 -24.97
CA PRO A 123 1.26 -0.94 -25.02
C PRO A 123 2.68 -0.57 -24.58
N TYR A 124 3.27 -1.39 -23.71
CA TYR A 124 4.65 -1.27 -23.28
C TYR A 124 5.63 -1.83 -24.32
N ASN A 125 5.40 -3.06 -24.79
CA ASN A 125 6.25 -3.73 -25.77
C ASN A 125 5.47 -4.79 -26.57
N LEU A 126 6.12 -5.37 -27.58
CA LEU A 126 5.64 -6.51 -28.35
C LEU A 126 6.48 -7.75 -28.01
N VAL A 127 5.91 -8.69 -27.25
CA VAL A 127 6.56 -9.96 -26.88
C VAL A 127 5.79 -11.11 -27.52
N ASN A 128 6.49 -12.02 -28.20
CA ASN A 128 5.87 -13.17 -28.89
C ASN A 128 4.69 -12.79 -29.82
N GLY A 129 4.79 -11.63 -30.48
CA GLY A 129 3.76 -11.12 -31.41
C GLY A 129 2.51 -10.56 -30.73
N ARG A 130 2.51 -10.39 -29.40
CA ARG A 130 1.40 -9.84 -28.63
C ARG A 130 1.87 -8.62 -27.83
N ASN A 131 1.03 -7.59 -27.77
CA ASN A 131 1.31 -6.43 -26.92
C ASN A 131 1.36 -6.85 -25.45
N THR A 132 2.23 -6.18 -24.69
CA THR A 132 2.25 -6.22 -23.22
C THR A 132 1.87 -4.85 -22.66
N TYR A 133 1.33 -4.83 -21.45
CA TYR A 133 0.80 -3.64 -20.80
C TYR A 133 1.23 -3.62 -19.34
N SER A 134 1.58 -2.45 -18.81
CA SER A 134 1.83 -2.28 -17.38
C SER A 134 0.58 -2.69 -16.59
N THR A 135 0.73 -3.64 -15.67
CA THR A 135 -0.39 -4.39 -15.11
C THR A 135 -0.43 -4.29 -13.58
N LEU A 136 -1.61 -4.00 -13.02
CA LEU A 136 -1.91 -4.10 -11.60
C LEU A 136 -2.97 -5.18 -11.36
N LYS A 137 -2.74 -6.06 -10.39
CA LYS A 137 -3.76 -7.01 -9.91
C LYS A 137 -4.23 -6.65 -8.52
N ARG A 138 -5.52 -6.87 -8.25
CA ARG A 138 -6.08 -6.68 -6.92
C ARG A 138 -5.80 -7.89 -6.03
N THR A 139 -5.42 -7.61 -4.79
CA THR A 139 -5.25 -8.60 -3.72
C THR A 139 -6.13 -8.24 -2.53
N SER A 140 -6.13 -9.07 -1.47
CA SER A 140 -6.80 -8.73 -0.21
C SER A 140 -6.22 -7.48 0.46
N VAL A 141 -4.93 -7.21 0.25
CA VAL A 141 -4.18 -6.12 0.85
C VAL A 141 -4.35 -4.82 0.05
N GLY A 142 -4.23 -4.90 -1.27
CA GLY A 142 -4.29 -3.75 -2.18
C GLY A 142 -3.90 -4.14 -3.60
N TRP A 143 -3.42 -3.18 -4.38
CA TRP A 143 -3.01 -3.41 -5.78
C TRP A 143 -1.53 -3.75 -5.87
N VAL A 144 -1.20 -4.80 -6.61
CA VAL A 144 0.18 -5.30 -6.75
C VAL A 144 0.60 -5.18 -8.21
N TYR A 145 1.80 -4.64 -8.42
CA TYR A 145 2.41 -4.54 -9.74
C TYR A 145 2.85 -5.91 -10.27
N CYS A 146 2.45 -6.23 -11.49
CA CYS A 146 2.70 -7.52 -12.13
C CYS A 146 3.68 -7.44 -13.30
N GLY A 147 4.30 -6.27 -13.52
CA GLY A 147 5.15 -6.04 -14.68
C GLY A 147 4.34 -5.80 -15.94
N HIS A 148 4.89 -6.21 -17.09
CA HIS A 148 4.30 -5.97 -18.40
C HIS A 148 3.64 -7.25 -18.94
N CYS A 149 2.39 -7.49 -18.55
CA CYS A 149 1.64 -8.70 -18.91
C CYS A 149 0.94 -8.54 -20.26
N HIS A 150 0.60 -9.66 -20.90
CA HIS A 150 -0.31 -9.61 -22.06
C HIS A 150 -1.72 -9.16 -21.65
N TYR A 151 -2.49 -8.73 -22.65
CA TYR A 151 -3.89 -8.31 -22.46
C TYR A 151 -4.70 -9.34 -21.65
N GLY A 152 -5.26 -8.91 -20.52
CA GLY A 152 -6.07 -9.72 -19.61
C GLY A 152 -5.30 -10.73 -18.76
N GLU A 153 -3.98 -10.78 -18.86
CA GLU A 153 -3.10 -11.69 -18.11
C GLU A 153 -2.46 -10.99 -16.89
N ILE A 154 -1.94 -11.77 -15.94
CA ILE A 154 -1.36 -11.28 -14.67
C ILE A 154 0.07 -11.77 -14.41
N GLU A 155 0.67 -12.43 -15.40
CA GLU A 155 2.04 -12.91 -15.35
C GLU A 155 2.80 -12.32 -16.54
N GLU A 156 4.00 -11.82 -16.26
CA GLU A 156 4.86 -11.28 -17.30
C GLU A 156 5.36 -12.43 -18.20
N PRO A 157 5.29 -12.29 -19.53
CA PRO A 157 5.73 -13.34 -20.42
C PRO A 157 7.23 -13.55 -20.31
N ASN A 158 7.65 -14.82 -20.23
CA ASN A 158 9.06 -15.18 -20.35
C ASN A 158 9.56 -14.80 -21.75
N ILE A 159 10.72 -14.15 -21.80
CA ILE A 159 11.43 -13.76 -23.03
C ILE A 159 12.45 -14.82 -23.40
#